data_AF-A0A8C3APQ7-F1
#
_entry.id   AF-A0A8C3APQ7-F1
#
_cell.length_a   1.000
_cell.length_b   1.000
_cell.length_c   1.000
_cell.angle_alpha   90.00
_cell.angle_beta   90.00
_cell.angle_gamma   90.00
#
_symmetry.space_group_name_H-M   'P 1'
#
loop_
_entity.id
_entity.type
_entity.pdbx_description
1 polymer ?
#
loop_
_entity_poly.entity_id
_entity_poly.type
_entity_poly.pdbx_seq_one_letter_code
_entity_poly.pdbx_strand_id
1 'polypeptide(L)'
;FSICKVLQKKNERRCTYQMALLMFSMLICIGNCLSELPSSIGSLSSLRTLDLSDNNIVQLPKALVYIRTLEVCVSGFKLSGMREGSKIRHDFKQTLCLGEEYCPPSQYLLPVLENECGKQNSDCLDGLEEAWQGPLTYPHQEQKQQAKLAFEWHLEEKKKEHTQLILMNTSRKENILHSVRQEQERLELGVSQQQRAQEAERLLVLEKVRQAEDSISSRISNMLMDKIRQKKTAEFLQAMEEDRIRMEHLTAITQEEAISLKKKEVAVAMQKMLSDGCAMDLLQEASDFRRENLVSEAYRSMENMDRKFDKMLSLQVLDKSKAIAHILQEEEMQKAAFQALQLQKDAVHGYIRNQIKRIESELMQLTRLEIKRRNLDAENLQEVLVEQRTALSDLLQQLLKQRDQREQELRQVLAEMELKSESNQQNYWMIQYQRLLDAKPLSLRMQEAGLEKELVNLICKLSAQHYLPILAHHRLTTEALYHMTSSDLKKVVPQDEEAEVASTAMSPCSPQVLPSTSTFQIPSPPLTPGTPVTPSAPSPVEGPGSSECVVCMETGSQVIFLPCGHVCCCQFCSGALQNCPLCRSNISQHVRLYHS
;
A
#
# COMPACT_ATOMS: atom_id res chain seq x y z
N PHE A 1 -67.91 -21.58 23.15
CA PHE A 1 -66.80 -20.59 23.07
C PHE A 1 -65.85 -20.62 24.26
N SER A 2 -66.24 -20.20 25.48
CA SER A 2 -65.29 -19.99 26.58
C SER A 2 -64.43 -21.21 26.95
N ILE A 3 -65.02 -22.40 27.01
CA ILE A 3 -64.31 -23.66 27.33
C ILE A 3 -63.26 -24.01 26.25
N CYS A 4 -63.57 -23.79 24.96
CA CYS A 4 -62.63 -24.02 23.86
C CYS A 4 -61.38 -23.13 23.99
N LYS A 5 -61.57 -21.86 24.36
CA LYS A 5 -60.47 -20.91 24.63
C LYS A 5 -59.61 -21.32 25.85
N VAL A 6 -60.16 -22.05 26.81
CA VAL A 6 -59.40 -22.59 27.96
C VAL A 6 -58.58 -23.81 27.56
N LEU A 7 -59.16 -24.76 26.82
CA LEU A 7 -58.45 -25.94 26.30
C LEU A 7 -57.27 -25.53 25.40
N GLN A 8 -57.51 -24.58 24.48
CA GLN A 8 -56.50 -24.08 23.54
C GLN A 8 -55.32 -23.35 24.23
N LYS A 9 -55.47 -22.91 25.49
CA LYS A 9 -54.44 -22.17 26.23
C LYS A 9 -53.52 -23.05 27.10
N LYS A 10 -53.73 -24.38 27.13
CA LYS A 10 -52.92 -25.32 27.94
C LYS A 10 -51.90 -26.15 27.15
N ASN A 11 -51.99 -26.22 25.81
CA ASN A 11 -51.11 -27.03 24.96
C ASN A 11 -50.15 -26.16 24.12
N GLU A 12 -48.99 -25.81 24.69
CA GLU A 12 -47.88 -25.20 23.93
C GLU A 12 -47.07 -26.25 23.15
N ARG A 13 -47.67 -26.79 22.09
CA ARG A 13 -47.00 -27.44 20.93
C ARG A 13 -47.96 -27.51 19.75
N ARG A 14 -47.41 -27.46 18.52
CA ARG A 14 -48.18 -27.46 17.28
C ARG A 14 -49.04 -28.73 17.15
N CYS A 15 -50.35 -28.57 17.03
CA CYS A 15 -51.26 -29.55 16.43
C CYS A 15 -52.08 -28.84 15.34
N THR A 16 -52.40 -29.58 14.29
CA THR A 16 -53.07 -29.10 13.07
C THR A 16 -54.60 -29.10 13.21
N TYR A 17 -55.28 -28.45 12.26
CA TYR A 17 -56.73 -28.33 12.20
C TYR A 17 -57.47 -29.67 12.32
N GLN A 18 -58.21 -29.86 13.41
CA GLN A 18 -59.35 -30.79 13.47
C GLN A 18 -60.49 -30.22 14.32
N MET A 19 -61.73 -30.51 13.92
CA MET A 19 -62.93 -29.74 14.27
C MET A 19 -63.34 -29.83 15.75
N ALA A 20 -63.27 -28.71 16.47
CA ALA A 20 -64.04 -28.52 17.71
C ALA A 20 -65.47 -28.05 17.39
N LEU A 21 -66.28 -28.92 16.79
CA LEU A 21 -67.68 -28.65 16.48
C LEU A 21 -68.52 -28.66 17.76
N LEU A 22 -69.31 -27.60 17.95
CA LEU A 22 -70.11 -27.36 19.16
C LEU A 22 -71.56 -27.08 18.77
N MET A 23 -72.28 -28.14 18.39
CA MET A 23 -73.74 -28.10 18.33
C MET A 23 -74.29 -28.30 19.76
N PHE A 24 -75.42 -27.68 20.09
CA PHE A 24 -75.87 -27.46 21.47
C PHE A 24 -76.11 -28.70 22.35
N SER A 25 -76.00 -29.92 21.79
CA SER A 25 -76.10 -31.19 22.53
C SER A 25 -74.90 -32.13 22.36
N MET A 26 -73.86 -31.79 21.60
CA MET A 26 -72.75 -32.70 21.28
C MET A 26 -71.40 -31.99 21.22
N LEU A 27 -70.39 -32.58 21.87
CA LEU A 27 -69.01 -32.07 21.90
C LEU A 27 -68.03 -33.18 21.49
N ILE A 28 -67.21 -32.90 20.47
CA ILE A 28 -66.21 -33.81 19.91
C ILE A 28 -64.83 -33.15 20.03
N CYS A 29 -63.85 -33.82 20.66
CA CYS A 29 -62.50 -33.29 20.90
C CYS A 29 -61.41 -34.33 20.57
N ILE A 30 -61.60 -35.10 19.49
CA ILE A 30 -60.73 -36.21 19.10
C ILE A 30 -59.34 -35.72 18.68
N GLY A 31 -58.26 -36.42 19.05
CA GLY A 31 -56.93 -36.21 18.48
C GLY A 31 -56.15 -34.96 18.94
N ASN A 32 -56.51 -34.38 20.09
CA ASN A 32 -56.04 -33.05 20.51
C ASN A 32 -54.88 -33.05 21.53
N CYS A 33 -54.30 -34.22 21.83
CA CYS A 33 -53.20 -34.40 22.79
C CYS A 33 -53.47 -33.75 24.17
N LEU A 34 -54.72 -33.69 24.61
CA LEU A 34 -55.11 -33.11 25.91
C LEU A 34 -54.61 -33.98 27.07
N SER A 35 -54.25 -33.35 28.20
CA SER A 35 -53.76 -34.03 29.43
C SER A 35 -54.75 -33.99 30.60
N GLU A 36 -55.64 -33.00 30.63
CA GLU A 36 -56.66 -32.79 31.67
C GLU A 36 -57.90 -32.12 31.07
N LEU A 37 -59.11 -32.42 31.59
CA LEU A 37 -60.30 -31.62 31.31
C LEU A 37 -60.57 -30.60 32.44
N PRO A 38 -61.00 -29.36 32.10
CA PRO A 38 -61.42 -28.39 33.11
C PRO A 38 -62.75 -28.80 33.75
N SER A 39 -62.86 -28.57 35.07
CA SER A 39 -64.09 -28.79 35.84
C SER A 39 -65.31 -28.02 35.31
N SER A 40 -65.08 -26.91 34.60
CA SER A 40 -66.10 -26.11 33.93
C SER A 40 -66.99 -26.88 32.93
N ILE A 41 -66.57 -28.07 32.49
CA ILE A 41 -67.37 -28.94 31.60
C ILE A 41 -68.75 -29.28 32.21
N GLY A 42 -68.84 -29.39 33.54
CA GLY A 42 -70.09 -29.69 34.27
C GLY A 42 -71.19 -28.61 34.18
N SER A 43 -70.89 -27.44 33.60
CA SER A 43 -71.86 -26.35 33.39
C SER A 43 -72.75 -26.54 32.14
N LEU A 44 -72.48 -27.55 31.30
CA LEU A 44 -73.15 -27.75 30.02
C LEU A 44 -74.47 -28.54 30.16
N SER A 45 -75.50 -27.90 30.73
CA SER A 45 -76.82 -28.49 31.07
C SER A 45 -77.66 -29.04 29.90
N SER A 46 -77.17 -28.97 28.66
CA SER A 46 -77.84 -29.49 27.45
C SER A 46 -77.02 -30.55 26.70
N LEU A 47 -75.82 -30.88 27.20
CA LEU A 47 -74.91 -31.83 26.56
C LEU A 47 -75.46 -33.26 26.69
N ARG A 48 -75.66 -33.93 25.54
CA ARG A 48 -76.08 -35.34 25.43
C ARG A 48 -74.94 -36.28 25.05
N THR A 49 -73.94 -35.81 24.31
CA THR A 49 -72.84 -36.66 23.82
C THR A 49 -71.48 -35.98 23.92
N LEU A 50 -70.49 -36.72 24.43
CA LEU A 50 -69.11 -36.27 24.63
C LEU A 50 -68.11 -37.30 24.07
N ASP A 51 -67.19 -36.87 23.20
CA ASP A 51 -66.12 -37.73 22.66
C ASP A 51 -64.74 -37.11 22.89
N LEU A 52 -63.86 -37.87 23.54
CA LEU A 52 -62.50 -37.50 23.96
C LEU A 52 -61.42 -38.45 23.42
N SER A 53 -61.72 -39.23 22.37
CA SER A 53 -60.80 -40.22 21.78
C SER A 53 -59.45 -39.61 21.33
N ASP A 54 -58.37 -40.40 21.29
CA ASP A 54 -57.00 -39.94 20.96
C ASP A 54 -56.52 -38.69 21.74
N ASN A 55 -56.56 -38.78 23.08
CA ASN A 55 -55.98 -37.79 23.99
C ASN A 55 -55.22 -38.48 25.15
N ASN A 56 -54.20 -37.80 25.69
CA ASN A 56 -53.35 -38.29 26.78
C ASN A 56 -53.88 -37.87 28.18
N ILE A 57 -55.21 -37.88 28.36
CA ILE A 57 -55.83 -37.47 29.61
C ILE A 57 -55.57 -38.54 30.69
N VAL A 58 -55.42 -38.15 31.96
CA VAL A 58 -55.12 -39.11 33.05
C VAL A 58 -56.31 -39.32 34.01
N GLN A 59 -57.16 -38.31 34.23
CA GLN A 59 -58.36 -38.41 35.06
C GLN A 59 -59.52 -37.57 34.49
N LEU A 60 -60.76 -37.99 34.74
CA LEU A 60 -61.98 -37.25 34.41
C LEU A 60 -62.47 -36.41 35.60
N PRO A 61 -62.92 -35.15 35.40
CA PRO A 61 -63.34 -34.29 36.50
C PRO A 61 -64.69 -34.70 37.08
N LYS A 62 -64.78 -34.73 38.42
CA LYS A 62 -66.00 -35.08 39.19
C LYS A 62 -67.25 -34.24 38.83
N ALA A 63 -67.06 -33.07 38.21
CA ALA A 63 -68.14 -32.16 37.82
C ALA A 63 -69.09 -32.70 36.72
N LEU A 64 -68.76 -33.81 36.05
CA LEU A 64 -69.62 -34.40 35.01
C LEU A 64 -70.97 -34.93 35.55
N VAL A 65 -71.05 -35.27 36.85
CA VAL A 65 -72.28 -35.78 37.50
C VAL A 65 -73.45 -34.78 37.45
N TYR A 66 -73.17 -33.47 37.34
CA TYR A 66 -74.20 -32.43 37.28
C TYR A 66 -74.91 -32.32 35.92
N ILE A 67 -74.43 -33.00 34.87
CA ILE A 67 -75.03 -32.96 33.52
C ILE A 67 -76.19 -33.96 33.44
N ARG A 68 -77.37 -33.53 33.90
CA ARG A 68 -78.64 -34.29 33.90
C ARG A 68 -79.19 -34.67 32.52
N THR A 69 -78.50 -34.33 31.43
CA THR A 69 -78.87 -34.63 30.04
C THR A 69 -77.88 -35.54 29.30
N LEU A 70 -76.81 -36.01 29.96
CA LEU A 70 -75.75 -36.78 29.28
C LEU A 70 -76.20 -38.22 28.97
N GLU A 71 -76.15 -38.61 27.71
CA GLU A 71 -76.59 -39.93 27.22
C GLU A 71 -75.43 -40.83 26.77
N VAL A 72 -74.31 -40.26 26.29
CA VAL A 72 -73.16 -40.98 25.73
C VAL A 72 -71.84 -40.28 26.07
N CYS A 73 -70.82 -41.05 26.48
CA CYS A 73 -69.45 -40.58 26.67
C CYS A 73 -68.43 -41.59 26.11
N VAL A 74 -67.41 -41.11 25.41
CA VAL A 74 -66.34 -41.92 24.78
C VAL A 74 -64.96 -41.38 25.20
N SER A 75 -64.06 -42.27 25.63
CA SER A 75 -62.69 -41.93 26.03
C SER A 75 -61.70 -43.06 25.70
N GLY A 76 -60.49 -42.72 25.25
CA GLY A 76 -59.47 -43.66 24.75
C GLY A 76 -58.59 -44.32 25.83
N PHE A 77 -59.09 -44.56 27.04
CA PHE A 77 -58.25 -45.06 28.14
C PHE A 77 -58.10 -46.58 28.17
N LYS A 78 -56.85 -47.04 28.17
CA LYS A 78 -56.49 -48.34 28.76
C LYS A 78 -56.44 -48.23 30.29
N LEU A 79 -57.62 -48.25 30.92
CA LEU A 79 -57.70 -48.62 32.33
C LEU A 79 -57.19 -50.05 32.49
N SER A 80 -56.23 -50.27 33.38
CA SER A 80 -55.66 -51.59 33.62
C SER A 80 -56.73 -52.52 34.19
N GLY A 81 -57.17 -53.51 33.42
CA GLY A 81 -58.06 -54.56 33.90
C GLY A 81 -59.52 -54.53 33.42
N MET A 82 -59.82 -54.14 32.17
CA MET A 82 -61.06 -54.57 31.48
C MET A 82 -60.78 -55.11 30.07
N ARG A 83 -61.70 -55.93 29.56
CA ARG A 83 -61.57 -56.68 28.29
C ARG A 83 -62.08 -55.85 27.10
N GLU A 84 -61.48 -56.02 25.94
CA GLU A 84 -61.79 -55.25 24.73
C GLU A 84 -63.21 -55.52 24.20
N GLY A 85 -63.89 -54.46 23.70
CA GLY A 85 -65.08 -54.57 22.87
C GLY A 85 -66.46 -54.47 23.56
N SER A 86 -66.76 -53.35 24.22
CA SER A 86 -68.14 -53.03 24.66
C SER A 86 -68.50 -51.55 24.48
N LYS A 87 -69.77 -51.25 24.19
CA LYS A 87 -70.27 -49.86 24.11
C LYS A 87 -70.68 -49.40 25.51
N ILE A 88 -69.94 -48.44 26.07
CA ILE A 88 -70.13 -47.93 27.44
C ILE A 88 -71.47 -47.18 27.55
N ARG A 89 -72.53 -47.89 27.98
CA ARG A 89 -73.81 -47.30 28.40
C ARG A 89 -74.17 -47.64 29.85
N HIS A 90 -73.43 -48.53 30.52
CA HIS A 90 -73.74 -48.97 31.89
C HIS A 90 -72.66 -48.65 32.92
N ASP A 91 -71.37 -48.79 32.57
CA ASP A 91 -70.26 -48.66 33.54
C ASP A 91 -70.06 -47.21 34.03
N PHE A 92 -70.51 -46.22 33.25
CA PHE A 92 -70.50 -44.80 33.63
C PHE A 92 -71.29 -44.51 34.92
N LYS A 93 -72.18 -45.42 35.34
CA LYS A 93 -72.94 -45.29 36.60
C LYS A 93 -72.15 -45.61 37.87
N GLN A 94 -71.02 -46.33 37.80
CA GLN A 94 -70.41 -46.92 39.01
C GLN A 94 -69.08 -46.26 39.44
N THR A 95 -68.39 -45.50 38.59
CA THR A 95 -67.05 -44.96 38.89
C THR A 95 -67.03 -43.54 39.47
N LEU A 96 -68.16 -42.83 39.54
CA LEU A 96 -68.19 -41.38 39.85
C LEU A 96 -69.23 -40.89 40.87
N CYS A 97 -70.17 -41.73 41.32
CA CYS A 97 -71.30 -41.28 42.16
C CYS A 97 -71.22 -41.83 43.60
N LEU A 98 -71.01 -40.94 44.58
CA LEU A 98 -71.34 -41.17 45.98
C LEU A 98 -72.75 -40.60 46.27
N GLY A 99 -73.77 -41.33 45.82
CA GLY A 99 -75.19 -41.06 46.12
C GLY A 99 -75.95 -40.15 45.16
N GLU A 100 -77.29 -40.24 45.25
CA GLU A 100 -78.35 -39.48 44.56
C GLU A 100 -78.71 -39.85 43.09
N GLU A 101 -80.01 -39.86 42.77
CA GLU A 101 -80.63 -40.33 41.51
C GLU A 101 -81.40 -39.22 40.73
N TYR A 102 -82.04 -39.53 39.58
CA TYR A 102 -82.64 -38.51 38.69
C TYR A 102 -83.80 -39.00 37.76
N CYS A 103 -84.96 -38.29 37.72
CA CYS A 103 -86.21 -38.63 36.98
C CYS A 103 -87.11 -37.40 36.58
N PRO A 104 -87.97 -37.47 35.50
CA PRO A 104 -89.01 -36.43 35.15
C PRO A 104 -90.47 -36.93 34.73
N PRO A 105 -91.58 -36.12 34.82
CA PRO A 105 -93.01 -36.54 34.57
C PRO A 105 -93.96 -35.66 33.64
N SER A 106 -95.32 -35.88 33.64
CA SER A 106 -96.36 -35.50 32.58
C SER A 106 -97.78 -34.88 33.00
N GLN A 107 -98.95 -35.12 32.32
CA GLN A 107 -100.25 -34.31 32.26
C GLN A 107 -101.64 -35.07 32.45
N TYR A 108 -102.84 -34.42 32.73
CA TYR A 108 -104.31 -34.70 32.31
C TYR A 108 -105.53 -34.15 33.21
N LEU A 109 -106.85 -34.05 32.75
CA LEU A 109 -108.15 -33.68 33.50
C LEU A 109 -109.57 -33.74 32.73
N LEU A 110 -110.82 -33.82 33.35
CA LEU A 110 -112.27 -33.73 32.75
C LEU A 110 -113.57 -33.50 33.72
N PRO A 111 -114.88 -33.22 33.28
CA PRO A 111 -116.10 -32.66 34.05
C PRO A 111 -117.63 -33.28 34.05
N VAL A 112 -118.80 -32.50 33.97
CA VAL A 112 -120.21 -32.61 34.65
C VAL A 112 -121.59 -32.35 33.83
N LEU A 113 -122.90 -32.48 34.33
CA LEU A 113 -124.32 -32.30 33.68
C LEU A 113 -125.65 -31.87 34.54
N GLU A 114 -126.93 -31.70 33.97
CA GLU A 114 -128.18 -30.91 34.49
C GLU A 114 -129.76 -31.36 34.34
N ASN A 115 -130.88 -30.51 34.18
CA ASN A 115 -132.36 -30.58 34.75
C ASN A 115 -133.74 -30.07 33.96
N GLU A 116 -135.07 -30.09 34.49
CA GLU A 116 -136.44 -29.37 34.06
C GLU A 116 -137.90 -29.56 34.86
N CYS A 117 -139.13 -28.91 34.56
CA CYS A 117 -140.53 -28.91 35.30
C CYS A 117 -142.00 -28.47 34.65
N GLY A 118 -143.24 -28.35 35.34
CA GLY A 118 -144.69 -27.96 34.83
C GLY A 118 -146.06 -27.81 35.75
N LYS A 119 -147.33 -27.31 35.35
CA LYS A 119 -148.65 -26.94 36.16
C LYS A 119 -150.16 -26.76 35.50
N GLN A 120 -151.39 -26.62 36.20
CA GLN A 120 -152.88 -26.10 35.86
C GLN A 120 -154.12 -26.46 36.90
N ASN A 121 -155.52 -26.21 37.01
CA ASN A 121 -156.79 -25.36 36.60
C ASN A 121 -158.24 -25.60 37.40
N SER A 122 -159.45 -24.87 37.24
CA SER A 122 -160.86 -24.96 37.97
C SER A 122 -162.22 -24.32 37.29
N ASP A 123 -163.58 -24.04 37.66
CA ASP A 123 -164.73 -24.00 38.75
C ASP A 123 -166.31 -23.69 38.31
N CYS A 124 -167.49 -23.83 39.08
CA CYS A 124 -169.01 -23.32 38.93
C CYS A 124 -170.18 -23.85 39.97
N LEU A 125 -171.58 -23.66 40.14
CA LEU A 125 -172.84 -22.69 40.05
C LEU A 125 -174.31 -23.24 40.60
N ASP A 126 -175.46 -22.49 40.94
CA ASP A 126 -176.90 -22.95 41.50
C ASP A 126 -178.24 -21.98 41.66
N GLY A 127 -179.56 -22.41 41.96
CA GLY A 127 -180.82 -21.69 42.60
C GLY A 127 -182.42 -21.86 42.24
N LEU A 128 -183.53 -21.71 43.13
CA LEU A 128 -185.10 -21.60 42.88
C LEU A 128 -186.26 -21.35 44.04
N GLU A 129 -187.67 -21.29 43.81
CA GLU A 129 -188.94 -20.86 44.67
C GLU A 129 -190.39 -21.63 44.46
N GLU A 130 -191.74 -21.47 44.88
CA GLU A 130 -192.82 -20.63 45.68
C GLU A 130 -194.34 -21.26 45.88
N ALA A 131 -195.38 -20.67 46.63
CA ALA A 131 -196.98 -20.71 46.67
C ALA A 131 -197.90 -21.55 47.72
N TRP A 132 -199.28 -21.54 48.08
CA TRP A 132 -200.69 -20.82 48.08
C TRP A 132 -201.85 -21.63 48.94
N GLN A 133 -203.23 -21.46 49.26
CA GLN A 133 -204.42 -20.48 49.49
C GLN A 133 -205.86 -21.15 50.04
N GLY A 134 -207.00 -20.49 50.57
CA GLY A 134 -208.44 -21.08 50.86
C GLY A 134 -209.64 -20.42 51.77
N PRO A 135 -211.01 -20.83 51.80
CA PRO A 135 -212.28 -20.16 52.46
C PRO A 135 -213.60 -20.94 53.08
N LEU A 136 -214.75 -20.29 53.58
CA LEU A 136 -216.28 -20.68 53.87
C LEU A 136 -217.02 -20.32 55.29
N THR A 137 -218.33 -20.41 55.82
CA THR A 137 -219.83 -20.86 55.60
C THR A 137 -221.01 -20.34 56.65
N TYR A 138 -222.37 -20.71 56.60
CA TYR A 138 -223.64 -20.25 57.41
C TYR A 138 -224.46 -21.31 58.33
N PRO A 139 -225.49 -21.02 59.22
CA PRO A 139 -225.62 -20.12 60.40
C PRO A 139 -226.43 -20.60 61.69
N HIS A 140 -225.97 -20.28 62.92
CA HIS A 140 -226.82 -19.87 64.08
C HIS A 140 -225.99 -19.21 65.20
N GLN A 141 -226.63 -18.43 66.08
CA GLN A 141 -226.07 -17.74 67.26
C GLN A 141 -226.61 -18.43 68.54
N GLU A 142 -225.97 -18.42 69.72
CA GLU A 142 -225.09 -17.39 70.30
C GLU A 142 -223.68 -17.88 70.70
N GLN A 143 -223.44 -19.19 70.81
CA GLN A 143 -222.18 -19.79 71.31
C GLN A 143 -220.91 -19.37 70.51
N LYS A 144 -221.08 -18.80 69.32
CA LYS A 144 -219.99 -18.48 68.39
C LYS A 144 -219.17 -17.24 68.77
N GLN A 145 -219.66 -16.34 69.62
CA GLN A 145 -218.91 -15.12 70.01
C GLN A 145 -217.71 -15.43 70.92
N GLN A 146 -217.88 -16.28 71.93
CA GLN A 146 -216.80 -16.62 72.88
C GLN A 146 -215.66 -17.38 72.18
N ALA A 147 -215.97 -18.24 71.20
CA ALA A 147 -214.97 -18.96 70.42
C ALA A 147 -214.10 -18.06 69.53
N LYS A 148 -214.63 -16.92 69.03
CA LYS A 148 -213.90 -16.02 68.12
C LYS A 148 -212.73 -15.32 68.80
N LEU A 149 -212.95 -14.77 70.00
CA LEU A 149 -211.93 -13.99 70.73
C LEU A 149 -210.71 -14.82 71.12
N ALA A 150 -210.90 -16.10 71.48
CA ALA A 150 -209.81 -17.01 71.81
C ALA A 150 -208.90 -17.31 70.60
N PHE A 151 -209.45 -17.36 69.39
CA PHE A 151 -208.69 -17.60 68.16
C PHE A 151 -207.86 -16.38 67.74
N GLU A 152 -208.44 -15.18 67.82
CA GLU A 152 -207.77 -13.93 67.40
C GLU A 152 -206.52 -13.65 68.25
N TRP A 153 -206.58 -13.88 69.57
CA TRP A 153 -205.42 -13.72 70.47
C TRP A 153 -204.27 -14.68 70.12
N HIS A 154 -204.57 -15.96 69.87
CA HIS A 154 -203.55 -16.97 69.57
C HIS A 154 -202.87 -16.76 68.20
N LEU A 155 -203.58 -16.16 67.23
CA LEU A 155 -203.02 -15.77 65.94
C LEU A 155 -202.01 -14.61 66.06
N GLU A 156 -202.23 -13.70 67.00
CA GLU A 156 -201.38 -12.53 67.19
C GLU A 156 -200.08 -12.86 67.93
N GLU A 157 -200.14 -13.78 68.90
CA GLU A 157 -198.97 -14.31 69.60
C GLU A 157 -197.98 -14.98 68.63
N LYS A 158 -198.49 -15.83 67.73
CA LYS A 158 -197.71 -16.52 66.68
C LYS A 158 -197.00 -15.55 65.71
N LYS A 159 -197.60 -14.38 65.43
CA LYS A 159 -196.98 -13.36 64.57
C LYS A 159 -195.76 -12.72 65.23
N LYS A 160 -195.83 -12.43 66.54
CA LYS A 160 -194.71 -11.84 67.30
C LYS A 160 -193.49 -12.76 67.30
N GLU A 161 -193.69 -14.04 67.64
CA GLU A 161 -192.64 -15.07 67.60
C GLU A 161 -191.90 -15.09 66.25
N HIS A 162 -192.65 -15.06 65.14
CA HIS A 162 -192.08 -15.10 63.80
C HIS A 162 -191.27 -13.84 63.47
N THR A 163 -191.77 -12.64 63.80
CA THR A 163 -191.03 -11.38 63.58
C THR A 163 -189.73 -11.30 64.37
N GLN A 164 -189.68 -11.87 65.59
CA GLN A 164 -188.49 -11.86 66.43
C GLN A 164 -187.37 -12.77 65.88
N LEU A 165 -187.73 -13.91 65.28
CA LEU A 165 -186.78 -14.79 64.59
C LEU A 165 -186.16 -14.13 63.34
N ILE A 166 -186.93 -13.33 62.59
CA ILE A 166 -186.42 -12.61 61.42
C ILE A 166 -185.34 -11.59 61.84
N LEU A 167 -185.59 -10.79 62.89
CA LEU A 167 -184.62 -9.82 63.43
C LEU A 167 -183.34 -10.46 63.97
N MET A 168 -183.44 -11.63 64.60
CA MET A 168 -182.28 -12.43 65.00
C MET A 168 -181.46 -12.91 63.79
N ASN A 169 -182.12 -13.25 62.69
CA ASN A 169 -181.45 -13.76 61.49
C ASN A 169 -180.81 -12.64 60.65
N THR A 170 -181.47 -11.48 60.52
CA THR A 170 -180.89 -10.32 59.81
C THR A 170 -179.64 -9.79 60.49
N SER A 171 -179.70 -9.54 61.81
CA SER A 171 -178.52 -9.09 62.58
C SER A 171 -177.37 -10.10 62.54
N ARG A 172 -177.65 -11.40 62.55
CA ARG A 172 -176.62 -12.44 62.36
C ARG A 172 -175.99 -12.39 60.96
N LYS A 173 -176.77 -12.09 59.92
CA LYS A 173 -176.29 -11.95 58.53
C LYS A 173 -175.42 -10.70 58.34
N GLU A 174 -175.79 -9.57 58.94
CA GLU A 174 -175.01 -8.32 58.89
C GLU A 174 -173.63 -8.46 59.53
N ASN A 175 -173.55 -9.10 60.70
CA ASN A 175 -172.27 -9.37 61.38
C ASN A 175 -171.30 -10.21 60.51
N ILE A 176 -171.82 -11.22 59.78
CA ILE A 176 -171.02 -12.03 58.86
C ILE A 176 -170.51 -11.18 57.69
N LEU A 177 -171.37 -10.33 57.09
CA LEU A 177 -170.99 -9.45 55.98
C LEU A 177 -169.91 -8.42 56.39
N HIS A 178 -169.96 -7.90 57.62
CA HIS A 178 -168.90 -7.04 58.14
C HIS A 178 -167.57 -7.79 58.28
N SER A 179 -167.60 -9.01 58.83
CA SER A 179 -166.40 -9.84 59.01
C SER A 179 -165.74 -10.19 57.66
N VAL A 180 -166.53 -10.51 56.64
CA VAL A 180 -166.02 -10.82 55.29
C VAL A 180 -165.36 -9.59 54.65
N ARG A 181 -165.99 -8.41 54.72
CA ARG A 181 -165.39 -7.16 54.19
C ARG A 181 -164.04 -6.86 54.83
N GLN A 182 -163.93 -7.04 56.15
CA GLN A 182 -162.74 -6.68 56.91
C GLN A 182 -161.53 -7.60 56.61
N GLU A 183 -161.75 -8.89 56.35
CA GLU A 183 -160.71 -9.77 55.82
C GLU A 183 -160.39 -9.51 54.34
N GLN A 184 -161.38 -9.05 53.55
CA GLN A 184 -161.16 -8.74 52.13
C GLN A 184 -160.28 -7.49 51.94
N GLU A 185 -160.55 -6.40 52.67
CA GLU A 185 -159.68 -5.20 52.73
C GLU A 185 -158.24 -5.55 53.16
N ARG A 186 -158.11 -6.45 54.14
CA ARG A 186 -156.81 -6.95 54.64
C ARG A 186 -156.04 -7.72 53.56
N LEU A 187 -156.71 -8.57 52.77
CA LEU A 187 -156.09 -9.32 51.68
C LEU A 187 -155.66 -8.40 50.53
N GLU A 188 -156.50 -7.45 50.12
CA GLU A 188 -156.18 -6.46 49.08
C GLU A 188 -154.97 -5.60 49.45
N LEU A 189 -154.87 -5.16 50.72
CA LEU A 189 -153.71 -4.43 51.22
C LEU A 189 -152.41 -5.27 51.14
N GLY A 190 -152.49 -6.56 51.47
CA GLY A 190 -151.36 -7.49 51.38
C GLY A 190 -150.86 -7.69 49.94
N VAL A 191 -151.76 -7.91 48.99
CA VAL A 191 -151.42 -8.03 47.56
C VAL A 191 -150.78 -6.73 47.04
N SER A 192 -151.35 -5.58 47.40
CA SER A 192 -150.82 -4.26 47.01
C SER A 192 -149.40 -3.99 47.53
N GLN A 193 -149.02 -4.53 48.70
CA GLN A 193 -147.66 -4.42 49.22
C GLN A 193 -146.69 -5.35 48.49
N GLN A 194 -147.08 -6.61 48.27
CA GLN A 194 -146.25 -7.60 47.58
C GLN A 194 -145.94 -7.19 46.13
N GLN A 195 -146.92 -6.63 45.42
CA GLN A 195 -146.76 -6.17 44.04
C GLN A 195 -145.75 -5.00 43.95
N ARG A 196 -145.82 -4.03 44.87
CA ARG A 196 -144.86 -2.92 44.95
C ARG A 196 -143.43 -3.37 45.28
N ALA A 197 -143.27 -4.41 46.09
CA ALA A 197 -141.96 -4.99 46.36
C ALA A 197 -141.32 -5.58 45.09
N GLN A 198 -142.08 -6.34 44.31
CA GLN A 198 -141.61 -6.95 43.06
C GLN A 198 -141.26 -5.91 41.98
N GLU A 199 -142.00 -4.81 41.89
CA GLU A 199 -141.67 -3.72 40.97
C GLU A 199 -140.35 -3.01 41.34
N ALA A 200 -140.07 -2.82 42.64
CA ALA A 200 -138.82 -2.24 43.10
C ALA A 200 -137.60 -3.14 42.78
N GLU A 201 -137.70 -4.46 42.98
CA GLU A 201 -136.64 -5.41 42.61
C GLU A 201 -136.38 -5.40 41.09
N ARG A 202 -137.45 -5.38 40.28
CA ARG A 202 -137.35 -5.35 38.81
C ARG A 202 -136.59 -4.14 38.29
N LEU A 203 -136.84 -2.95 38.85
CA LEU A 203 -136.12 -1.73 38.48
C LEU A 203 -134.63 -1.79 38.84
N LEU A 204 -134.29 -2.37 39.99
CA LEU A 204 -132.90 -2.52 40.45
C LEU A 204 -132.09 -3.48 39.56
N VAL A 205 -132.73 -4.51 38.99
CA VAL A 205 -132.09 -5.40 38.00
C VAL A 205 -131.81 -4.67 36.67
N LEU A 206 -132.75 -3.87 36.18
CA LEU A 206 -132.60 -3.16 34.89
C LEU A 206 -131.42 -2.17 34.89
N GLU A 207 -131.23 -1.41 35.98
CA GLU A 207 -130.10 -0.48 36.08
C GLU A 207 -128.74 -1.20 36.12
N LYS A 208 -128.67 -2.39 36.74
CA LYS A 208 -127.45 -3.23 36.70
C LYS A 208 -127.11 -3.73 35.30
N VAL A 209 -128.11 -4.06 34.48
CA VAL A 209 -127.90 -4.45 33.07
C VAL A 209 -127.37 -3.27 32.27
N ARG A 210 -128.01 -2.09 32.38
CA ARG A 210 -127.62 -0.87 31.67
C ARG A 210 -126.15 -0.48 31.93
N GLN A 211 -125.70 -0.55 33.19
CA GLN A 211 -124.31 -0.28 33.56
C GLN A 211 -123.29 -1.28 32.96
N ALA A 212 -123.70 -2.53 32.71
CA ALA A 212 -122.85 -3.51 32.05
C ALA A 212 -122.73 -3.22 30.53
N GLU A 213 -123.82 -2.82 29.88
CA GLU A 213 -123.86 -2.47 28.45
C GLU A 213 -123.00 -1.23 28.13
N ASP A 214 -123.08 -0.18 28.95
CA ASP A 214 -122.21 1.00 28.88
C ASP A 214 -120.72 0.61 29.00
N SER A 215 -120.41 -0.25 29.97
CA SER A 215 -119.05 -0.74 30.23
C SER A 215 -118.46 -1.54 29.07
N ILE A 216 -119.26 -2.41 28.44
CA ILE A 216 -118.83 -3.20 27.26
C ILE A 216 -118.59 -2.29 26.05
N SER A 217 -119.50 -1.34 25.80
CA SER A 217 -119.43 -0.41 24.66
C SER A 217 -118.16 0.46 24.69
N SER A 218 -117.74 0.89 25.88
CA SER A 218 -116.49 1.64 26.06
C SER A 218 -115.24 0.83 25.66
N ARG A 219 -115.19 -0.47 26.00
CA ARG A 219 -114.04 -1.35 25.71
C ARG A 219 -113.88 -1.65 24.23
N ILE A 220 -115.01 -1.89 23.53
CA ILE A 220 -115.01 -2.13 22.08
C ILE A 220 -114.48 -0.89 21.34
N SER A 221 -114.92 0.30 21.73
CA SER A 221 -114.49 1.57 21.14
C SER A 221 -112.96 1.77 21.25
N ASN A 222 -112.38 1.48 22.42
CA ASN A 222 -110.94 1.59 22.63
C ASN A 222 -110.13 0.61 21.76
N MET A 223 -110.53 -0.67 21.69
CA MET A 223 -109.83 -1.67 20.86
C MET A 223 -109.81 -1.30 19.37
N LEU A 224 -110.88 -0.70 18.84
CA LEU A 224 -110.94 -0.25 17.45
C LEU A 224 -109.95 0.89 17.18
N MET A 225 -109.81 1.84 18.11
CA MET A 225 -108.88 2.96 17.99
C MET A 225 -107.42 2.51 18.05
N ASP A 226 -107.07 1.56 18.93
CA ASP A 226 -105.71 1.02 18.99
C ASP A 226 -105.35 0.19 17.75
N LYS A 227 -106.30 -0.58 17.21
CA LYS A 227 -106.10 -1.30 15.93
C LYS A 227 -105.82 -0.36 14.76
N ILE A 228 -106.47 0.81 14.72
CA ILE A 228 -106.23 1.85 13.71
C ILE A 228 -104.85 2.50 13.92
N ARG A 229 -104.43 2.74 15.17
CA ARG A 229 -103.09 3.28 15.48
C ARG A 229 -101.98 2.32 15.06
N GLN A 230 -102.07 1.04 15.45
CA GLN A 230 -101.09 0.01 15.15
C GLN A 230 -100.86 -0.17 13.65
N LYS A 231 -101.94 -0.14 12.85
CA LYS A 231 -101.84 -0.21 11.39
C LYS A 231 -101.00 0.94 10.82
N LYS A 232 -101.29 2.19 11.21
CA LYS A 232 -100.57 3.38 10.72
C LYS A 232 -99.08 3.36 11.08
N THR A 233 -98.71 2.87 12.27
CA THR A 233 -97.30 2.71 12.65
C THR A 233 -96.56 1.66 11.83
N ALA A 234 -97.22 0.57 11.43
CA ALA A 234 -96.60 -0.44 10.58
C ALA A 234 -96.37 0.07 9.15
N GLU A 235 -97.36 0.76 8.57
CA GLU A 235 -97.27 1.37 7.22
C GLU A 235 -96.14 2.41 7.13
N PHE A 236 -95.95 3.23 8.18
CA PHE A 236 -94.84 4.20 8.24
C PHE A 236 -93.46 3.53 8.33
N LEU A 237 -93.31 2.47 9.14
CA LEU A 237 -92.04 1.77 9.29
C LEU A 237 -91.62 1.03 8.00
N GLN A 238 -92.58 0.50 7.24
CA GLN A 238 -92.30 -0.11 5.93
C GLN A 238 -91.75 0.93 4.94
N ALA A 239 -92.38 2.11 4.83
CA ALA A 239 -91.94 3.15 3.91
C ALA A 239 -90.49 3.63 4.19
N MET A 240 -90.13 3.77 5.47
CA MET A 240 -88.76 4.12 5.89
C MET A 240 -87.72 3.07 5.48
N GLU A 241 -88.06 1.79 5.56
CA GLU A 241 -87.17 0.69 5.18
C GLU A 241 -87.00 0.58 3.66
N GLU A 242 -88.07 0.83 2.90
CA GLU A 242 -88.00 0.90 1.43
C GLU A 242 -87.08 2.04 0.95
N ASP A 243 -87.14 3.22 1.57
CA ASP A 243 -86.25 4.34 1.24
C ASP A 243 -84.79 4.11 1.67
N ARG A 244 -84.56 3.42 2.81
CA ARG A 244 -83.21 2.96 3.20
C ARG A 244 -82.58 2.09 2.10
N ILE A 245 -83.33 1.10 1.63
CA ILE A 245 -82.88 0.17 0.58
C ILE A 245 -82.63 0.90 -0.74
N ARG A 246 -83.49 1.85 -1.15
CA ARG A 246 -83.27 2.69 -2.35
C ARG A 246 -81.98 3.50 -2.26
N MET A 247 -81.72 4.12 -1.11
CA MET A 247 -80.52 4.94 -0.91
C MET A 247 -79.23 4.10 -0.94
N GLU A 248 -79.24 2.90 -0.36
CA GLU A 248 -78.08 1.98 -0.37
C GLU A 248 -77.73 1.48 -1.78
N HIS A 249 -78.73 1.24 -2.64
CA HIS A 249 -78.46 0.87 -4.04
C HIS A 249 -77.85 2.03 -4.84
N LEU A 250 -78.32 3.27 -4.62
CA LEU A 250 -77.78 4.46 -5.29
C LEU A 250 -76.35 4.79 -4.85
N THR A 251 -76.02 4.62 -3.57
CA THR A 251 -74.65 4.82 -3.08
C THR A 251 -73.69 3.74 -3.56
N ALA A 252 -74.14 2.48 -3.68
CA ALA A 252 -73.34 1.41 -4.26
C ALA A 252 -72.97 1.70 -5.73
N ILE A 253 -73.95 2.04 -6.58
CA ILE A 253 -73.72 2.34 -8.01
C ILE A 253 -72.74 3.51 -8.18
N THR A 254 -72.97 4.63 -7.47
CA THR A 254 -72.09 5.80 -7.57
C THR A 254 -70.68 5.54 -7.05
N GLN A 255 -70.51 4.64 -6.06
CA GLN A 255 -69.20 4.20 -5.59
C GLN A 255 -68.47 3.31 -6.64
N GLU A 256 -69.18 2.40 -7.30
CA GLU A 256 -68.61 1.58 -8.38
C GLU A 256 -68.20 2.42 -9.60
N GLU A 257 -69.02 3.39 -10.00
CA GLU A 257 -68.70 4.34 -11.07
C GLU A 257 -67.46 5.19 -10.72
N ALA A 258 -67.38 5.73 -9.49
CA ALA A 258 -66.23 6.49 -9.04
C ALA A 258 -64.93 5.65 -8.99
N ILE A 259 -65.02 4.36 -8.65
CA ILE A 259 -63.88 3.42 -8.71
C ILE A 259 -63.50 3.11 -10.18
N SER A 260 -64.49 2.98 -11.07
CA SER A 260 -64.29 2.75 -12.51
C SER A 260 -63.60 3.94 -13.19
N LEU A 261 -64.01 5.17 -12.87
CA LEU A 261 -63.36 6.40 -13.35
C LEU A 261 -61.91 6.50 -12.88
N LYS A 262 -61.65 6.32 -11.57
CA LYS A 262 -60.27 6.35 -11.02
C LYS A 262 -59.36 5.29 -11.66
N LYS A 263 -59.86 4.10 -11.98
CA LYS A 263 -59.10 3.08 -12.72
C LYS A 263 -58.72 3.54 -14.13
N LYS A 264 -59.61 4.25 -14.83
CA LYS A 264 -59.34 4.82 -16.16
C LYS A 264 -58.33 5.97 -16.08
N GLU A 265 -58.47 6.87 -15.12
CA GLU A 265 -57.53 7.97 -14.88
C GLU A 265 -56.11 7.45 -14.59
N VAL A 266 -55.97 6.47 -13.71
CA VAL A 266 -54.68 5.82 -13.40
C VAL A 266 -54.11 5.12 -14.64
N ALA A 267 -54.93 4.42 -15.43
CA ALA A 267 -54.46 3.76 -16.65
C ALA A 267 -53.94 4.77 -17.70
N VAL A 268 -54.64 5.90 -17.89
CA VAL A 268 -54.20 6.99 -18.79
C VAL A 268 -52.92 7.65 -18.28
N ALA A 269 -52.81 7.89 -16.96
CA ALA A 269 -51.60 8.44 -16.36
C ALA A 269 -50.39 7.48 -16.51
N MET A 270 -50.59 6.17 -16.30
CA MET A 270 -49.56 5.15 -16.53
C MET A 270 -49.16 5.07 -18.00
N GLN A 271 -50.13 5.07 -18.93
CA GLN A 271 -49.86 5.07 -20.37
C GLN A 271 -49.03 6.31 -20.77
N LYS A 272 -49.36 7.48 -20.23
CA LYS A 272 -48.57 8.70 -20.46
C LYS A 272 -47.15 8.58 -19.89
N MET A 273 -46.98 8.12 -18.65
CA MET A 273 -45.63 7.93 -18.08
C MET A 273 -44.78 6.95 -18.90
N LEU A 274 -45.38 5.91 -19.48
CA LEU A 274 -44.70 4.96 -20.36
C LEU A 274 -44.35 5.57 -21.73
N SER A 275 -45.22 6.40 -22.32
CA SER A 275 -44.89 7.11 -23.57
C SER A 275 -43.84 8.20 -23.36
N ASP A 276 -43.94 8.95 -22.26
CA ASP A 276 -42.99 9.99 -21.89
C ASP A 276 -41.61 9.36 -21.57
N GLY A 277 -41.59 8.22 -20.87
CA GLY A 277 -40.39 7.43 -20.62
C GLY A 277 -39.72 6.94 -21.91
N CYS A 278 -40.46 6.24 -22.77
CA CYS A 278 -39.95 5.75 -24.06
C CYS A 278 -39.43 6.90 -24.97
N ALA A 279 -40.07 8.07 -24.93
CA ALA A 279 -39.58 9.25 -25.63
C ALA A 279 -38.26 9.78 -25.05
N MET A 280 -38.07 9.73 -23.73
CA MET A 280 -36.80 10.10 -23.08
C MET A 280 -35.70 9.08 -23.35
N ASP A 281 -36.02 7.77 -23.34
CA ASP A 281 -35.06 6.71 -23.67
C ASP A 281 -34.51 6.90 -25.10
N LEU A 282 -35.39 7.11 -26.09
CA LEU A 282 -35.00 7.38 -27.49
C LEU A 282 -34.18 8.68 -27.65
N LEU A 283 -34.49 9.72 -26.87
CA LEU A 283 -33.71 10.97 -26.85
C LEU A 283 -32.33 10.75 -26.23
N GLN A 284 -32.24 9.93 -25.18
CA GLN A 284 -30.99 9.55 -24.53
C GLN A 284 -30.12 8.71 -25.48
N GLU A 285 -30.64 7.63 -26.06
CA GLU A 285 -29.95 6.80 -27.06
C GLU A 285 -29.40 7.65 -28.21
N ALA A 286 -30.22 8.56 -28.75
CA ALA A 286 -29.77 9.47 -29.81
C ALA A 286 -28.70 10.47 -29.33
N SER A 287 -28.67 10.84 -28.05
CA SER A 287 -27.64 11.70 -27.46
C SER A 287 -26.33 10.94 -27.20
N ASP A 288 -26.42 9.70 -26.71
CA ASP A 288 -25.29 8.83 -26.43
C ASP A 288 -24.61 8.36 -27.73
N PHE A 289 -25.39 8.02 -28.76
CA PHE A 289 -24.86 7.75 -30.10
C PHE A 289 -24.13 8.96 -30.68
N ARG A 290 -24.66 10.19 -30.53
CA ARG A 290 -23.94 11.40 -30.96
C ARG A 290 -22.64 11.62 -30.17
N ARG A 291 -22.67 11.42 -28.84
CA ARG A 291 -21.51 11.50 -27.95
C ARG A 291 -20.42 10.51 -28.39
N GLU A 292 -20.77 9.25 -28.65
CA GLU A 292 -19.84 8.19 -29.01
C GLU A 292 -19.23 8.34 -30.41
N ASN A 293 -20.01 8.83 -31.38
CA ASN A 293 -19.47 9.20 -32.69
C ASN A 293 -18.48 10.36 -32.60
N LEU A 294 -18.78 11.42 -31.83
CA LEU A 294 -17.87 12.55 -31.62
C LEU A 294 -16.57 12.13 -30.92
N VAL A 295 -16.66 11.26 -29.92
CA VAL A 295 -15.48 10.69 -29.23
C VAL A 295 -14.65 9.82 -30.19
N SER A 296 -15.29 8.98 -31.00
CA SER A 296 -14.62 8.11 -31.97
C SER A 296 -13.95 8.91 -33.11
N GLU A 297 -14.60 9.97 -33.60
CA GLU A 297 -14.05 10.94 -34.55
C GLU A 297 -12.82 11.63 -33.96
N ALA A 298 -12.88 12.09 -32.71
CA ALA A 298 -11.76 12.73 -32.01
C ALA A 298 -10.56 11.77 -31.85
N TYR A 299 -10.79 10.53 -31.41
CA TYR A 299 -9.74 9.50 -31.33
C TYR A 299 -9.12 9.21 -32.72
N ARG A 300 -9.96 9.04 -33.75
CA ARG A 300 -9.50 8.83 -35.14
C ARG A 300 -8.71 10.02 -35.67
N SER A 301 -9.08 11.24 -35.31
CA SER A 301 -8.35 12.46 -35.69
C SER A 301 -6.99 12.53 -34.99
N MET A 302 -6.94 12.20 -33.69
CA MET A 302 -5.71 12.15 -32.90
C MET A 302 -4.74 11.11 -33.46
N GLU A 303 -5.19 9.85 -33.66
CA GLU A 303 -4.36 8.80 -34.25
C GLU A 303 -3.83 9.18 -35.64
N ASN A 304 -4.63 9.86 -36.46
CA ASN A 304 -4.20 10.36 -37.76
C ASN A 304 -3.22 11.54 -37.68
N MET A 305 -3.12 12.24 -36.54
CA MET A 305 -2.08 13.25 -36.28
C MET A 305 -0.82 12.60 -35.74
N ASP A 306 -0.93 11.65 -34.80
CA ASP A 306 0.21 10.89 -34.27
C ASP A 306 0.95 10.16 -35.40
N ARG A 307 0.21 9.46 -36.28
CA ARG A 307 0.74 8.83 -37.50
C ARG A 307 1.37 9.81 -38.51
N LYS A 308 1.12 11.13 -38.41
CA LYS A 308 1.84 12.17 -39.19
C LYS A 308 3.10 12.64 -38.46
N PHE A 309 3.03 12.80 -37.14
CA PHE A 309 4.20 13.10 -36.32
C PHE A 309 5.26 11.99 -36.43
N ASP A 310 4.88 10.71 -36.33
CA ASP A 310 5.79 9.57 -36.53
C ASP A 310 6.46 9.58 -37.91
N LYS A 311 5.71 9.93 -38.97
CA LYS A 311 6.26 10.07 -40.33
C LYS A 311 7.24 11.25 -40.43
N MET A 312 6.94 12.37 -39.78
CA MET A 312 7.85 13.52 -39.75
C MET A 312 9.11 13.24 -38.93
N LEU A 313 8.99 12.55 -37.79
CA LEU A 313 10.10 12.15 -36.93
C LEU A 313 11.00 11.11 -37.62
N SER A 314 10.43 10.09 -38.25
CA SER A 314 11.20 9.07 -38.98
C SER A 314 11.92 9.65 -40.21
N LEU A 315 11.31 10.60 -40.94
CA LEU A 315 12.01 11.36 -41.98
C LEU A 315 13.16 12.20 -41.39
N GLN A 316 12.93 12.93 -40.29
CA GLN A 316 13.97 13.74 -39.66
C GLN A 316 15.13 12.88 -39.12
N VAL A 317 14.85 11.68 -38.58
CA VAL A 317 15.87 10.70 -38.17
C VAL A 317 16.64 10.21 -39.39
N LEU A 318 15.96 9.83 -40.48
CA LEU A 318 16.59 9.37 -41.72
C LEU A 318 17.53 10.43 -42.32
N ASP A 319 17.11 11.70 -42.34
CA ASP A 319 17.94 12.80 -42.88
C ASP A 319 19.12 13.15 -41.96
N LYS A 320 18.95 13.06 -40.64
CA LYS A 320 20.08 13.10 -39.68
C LYS A 320 21.05 11.95 -39.91
N SER A 321 20.58 10.72 -40.12
CA SER A 321 21.42 9.56 -40.42
C SER A 321 22.19 9.71 -41.74
N LYS A 322 21.57 10.26 -42.80
CA LYS A 322 22.27 10.60 -44.05
C LYS A 322 23.38 11.63 -43.82
N ALA A 323 23.09 12.70 -43.08
CA ALA A 323 24.08 13.74 -42.78
C ALA A 323 25.28 13.19 -41.98
N ILE A 324 25.02 12.33 -40.97
CA ILE A 324 26.07 11.66 -40.19
C ILE A 324 26.92 10.75 -41.10
N ALA A 325 26.27 9.96 -41.99
CA ALA A 325 26.99 9.11 -42.93
C ALA A 325 27.88 9.89 -43.91
N HIS A 326 27.43 11.05 -44.39
CA HIS A 326 28.23 11.94 -45.23
C HIS A 326 29.45 12.48 -44.50
N ILE A 327 29.29 12.97 -43.26
CA ILE A 327 30.39 13.50 -42.43
C ILE A 327 31.44 12.41 -42.16
N LEU A 328 31.01 11.18 -41.86
CA LEU A 328 31.92 10.04 -41.64
C LEU A 328 32.69 9.68 -42.93
N GLN A 329 32.01 9.68 -44.08
CA GLN A 329 32.65 9.44 -45.38
C GLN A 329 33.67 10.54 -45.74
N GLU A 330 33.36 11.81 -45.44
CA GLU A 330 34.30 12.92 -45.60
C GLU A 330 35.51 12.77 -44.66
N GLU A 331 35.31 12.35 -43.41
CA GLU A 331 36.39 12.10 -42.44
C GLU A 331 37.31 10.96 -42.91
N GLU A 332 36.76 9.87 -43.46
CA GLU A 332 37.55 8.77 -44.04
C GLU A 332 38.36 9.22 -45.26
N MET A 333 37.76 9.98 -46.19
CA MET A 333 38.48 10.53 -47.34
C MET A 333 39.59 11.51 -46.92
N GLN A 334 39.35 12.35 -45.91
CA GLN A 334 40.37 13.26 -45.36
C GLN A 334 41.54 12.51 -44.71
N LYS A 335 41.25 11.45 -43.93
CA LYS A 335 42.28 10.56 -43.34
C LYS A 335 43.14 9.91 -44.44
N ALA A 336 42.51 9.36 -45.49
CA ALA A 336 43.22 8.74 -46.60
C ALA A 336 44.10 9.75 -47.37
N ALA A 337 43.59 10.96 -47.63
CA ALA A 337 44.36 12.03 -48.26
C ALA A 337 45.56 12.47 -47.42
N PHE A 338 45.39 12.64 -46.10
CA PHE A 338 46.49 12.98 -45.19
C PHE A 338 47.54 11.87 -45.12
N GLN A 339 47.13 10.61 -45.08
CA GLN A 339 48.05 9.45 -45.11
C GLN A 339 48.89 9.44 -46.40
N ALA A 340 48.27 9.69 -47.56
CA ALA A 340 48.98 9.77 -48.84
C ALA A 340 50.01 10.92 -48.87
N LEU A 341 49.64 12.10 -48.38
CA LEU A 341 50.55 13.25 -48.26
C LEU A 341 51.73 12.98 -47.32
N GLN A 342 51.48 12.31 -46.18
CA GLN A 342 52.53 11.94 -45.23
C GLN A 342 53.49 10.90 -45.83
N LEU A 343 52.98 9.89 -46.55
CA LEU A 343 53.82 8.92 -47.27
C LEU A 343 54.68 9.58 -48.35
N GLN A 344 54.13 10.54 -49.10
CA GLN A 344 54.91 11.32 -50.08
C GLN A 344 56.02 12.13 -49.40
N LYS A 345 55.72 12.79 -48.27
CA LYS A 345 56.69 13.55 -47.47
C LYS A 345 57.80 12.67 -46.93
N ASP A 346 57.48 11.49 -46.41
CA ASP A 346 58.47 10.55 -45.87
C ASP A 346 59.30 9.85 -46.95
N ALA A 347 58.77 9.68 -48.16
CA ALA A 347 59.55 9.28 -49.32
C ALA A 347 60.60 10.35 -49.71
N VAL A 348 60.22 11.64 -49.71
CA VAL A 348 61.16 12.75 -49.94
C VAL A 348 62.21 12.83 -48.84
N HIS A 349 61.81 12.72 -47.57
CA HIS A 349 62.77 12.62 -46.45
C HIS A 349 63.69 11.39 -46.57
N GLY A 350 63.17 10.25 -47.05
CA GLY A 350 63.94 9.04 -47.33
C GLY A 350 65.00 9.27 -48.40
N TYR A 351 64.62 9.91 -49.51
CA TYR A 351 65.54 10.29 -50.59
C TYR A 351 66.66 11.21 -50.08
N ILE A 352 66.34 12.27 -49.34
CA ILE A 352 67.33 13.21 -48.79
C ILE A 352 68.29 12.49 -47.82
N ARG A 353 67.77 11.67 -46.90
CA ARG A 353 68.61 10.87 -45.98
C ARG A 353 69.54 9.90 -46.73
N ASN A 354 69.09 9.33 -47.85
CA ASN A 354 69.91 8.44 -48.67
C ASN A 354 70.96 9.20 -49.50
N GLN A 355 70.68 10.43 -49.94
CA GLN A 355 71.70 11.30 -50.54
C GLN A 355 72.76 11.74 -49.52
N ILE A 356 72.36 12.15 -48.32
CA ILE A 356 73.29 12.50 -47.23
C ILE A 356 74.23 11.32 -46.93
N LYS A 357 73.69 10.11 -46.73
CA LYS A 357 74.51 8.90 -46.52
C LYS A 357 75.49 8.60 -47.65
N ARG A 358 75.12 8.87 -48.91
CA ARG A 358 76.05 8.76 -50.04
C ARG A 358 77.18 9.78 -49.92
N ILE A 359 76.86 11.05 -49.71
CA ILE A 359 77.84 12.13 -49.55
C ILE A 359 78.79 11.84 -48.38
N GLU A 360 78.27 11.40 -47.22
CA GLU A 360 79.06 10.96 -46.07
C GLU A 360 80.03 9.82 -46.44
N SER A 361 79.57 8.83 -47.21
CA SER A 361 80.41 7.70 -47.63
C SER A 361 81.50 8.08 -48.64
N GLU A 362 81.24 9.04 -49.54
CA GLU A 362 82.24 9.56 -50.47
C GLU A 362 83.25 10.47 -49.75
N LEU A 363 82.80 11.34 -48.84
CA LEU A 363 83.69 12.15 -48.00
C LEU A 363 84.59 11.27 -47.11
N MET A 364 84.08 10.16 -46.57
CA MET A 364 84.88 9.21 -45.80
C MET A 364 85.96 8.54 -46.68
N GLN A 365 85.64 8.20 -47.93
CA GLN A 365 86.61 7.66 -48.89
C GLN A 365 87.67 8.69 -49.27
N LEU A 366 87.28 9.92 -49.60
CA LEU A 366 88.20 11.03 -49.90
C LEU A 366 89.13 11.33 -48.71
N THR A 367 88.60 11.39 -47.50
CA THR A 367 89.40 11.60 -46.28
C THR A 367 90.41 10.47 -46.06
N ARG A 368 90.01 9.21 -46.28
CA ARG A 368 90.92 8.05 -46.22
C ARG A 368 92.02 8.10 -47.28
N LEU A 369 91.69 8.54 -48.50
CA LEU A 369 92.66 8.70 -49.59
C LEU A 369 93.63 9.85 -49.34
N GLU A 370 93.14 10.98 -48.79
CA GLU A 370 94.00 12.11 -48.45
C GLU A 370 94.96 11.77 -47.31
N ILE A 371 94.50 11.08 -46.26
CA ILE A 371 95.38 10.58 -45.19
C ILE A 371 96.43 9.63 -45.76
N LYS A 372 96.03 8.67 -46.61
CA LYS A 372 97.00 7.78 -47.28
C LYS A 372 98.02 8.55 -48.12
N ARG A 373 97.59 9.58 -48.88
CA ARG A 373 98.53 10.40 -49.65
C ARG A 373 99.49 11.15 -48.73
N ARG A 374 98.99 11.84 -47.69
CA ARG A 374 99.83 12.55 -46.71
C ARG A 374 100.83 11.62 -46.01
N ASN A 375 100.46 10.37 -45.72
CA ASN A 375 101.38 9.38 -45.17
C ASN A 375 102.46 9.00 -46.18
N LEU A 376 102.10 8.66 -47.42
CA LEU A 376 103.07 8.33 -48.48
C LEU A 376 103.98 9.54 -48.81
N ASP A 377 103.44 10.75 -48.86
CA ASP A 377 104.17 12.01 -49.05
C ASP A 377 105.23 12.19 -47.93
N ALA A 378 104.90 11.82 -46.69
CA ALA A 378 105.81 11.88 -45.54
C ALA A 378 106.82 10.72 -45.50
N GLU A 379 106.42 9.50 -45.86
CA GLU A 379 107.28 8.32 -45.99
C GLU A 379 108.36 8.57 -47.07
N ASN A 380 107.96 9.01 -48.26
CA ASN A 380 108.87 9.42 -49.35
C ASN A 380 109.85 10.53 -48.91
N LEU A 381 109.37 11.55 -48.20
CA LEU A 381 110.22 12.62 -47.68
C LEU A 381 111.21 12.10 -46.64
N GLN A 382 110.80 11.17 -45.78
CA GLN A 382 111.66 10.56 -44.78
C GLN A 382 112.72 9.66 -45.42
N GLU A 383 112.40 8.91 -46.48
CA GLU A 383 113.38 8.14 -47.26
C GLU A 383 114.45 9.06 -47.87
N VAL A 384 114.04 10.12 -48.58
CA VAL A 384 114.98 11.11 -49.17
C VAL A 384 115.86 11.79 -48.11
N LEU A 385 115.30 12.10 -46.93
CA LEU A 385 116.09 12.65 -45.81
C LEU A 385 117.06 11.63 -45.20
N VAL A 386 116.73 10.33 -45.22
CA VAL A 386 117.65 9.27 -44.82
C VAL A 386 118.78 9.10 -45.85
N GLU A 387 118.48 9.09 -47.15
CA GLU A 387 119.50 9.04 -48.21
C GLU A 387 120.46 10.23 -48.18
N GLN A 388 119.94 11.44 -47.96
CA GLN A 388 120.78 12.62 -47.78
C GLN A 388 121.66 12.50 -46.52
N ARG A 389 121.10 11.95 -45.43
CA ARG A 389 121.85 11.75 -44.17
C ARG A 389 122.92 10.68 -44.30
N THR A 390 122.69 9.58 -45.03
CA THR A 390 123.73 8.57 -45.27
C THR A 390 124.81 9.14 -46.18
N ALA A 391 124.48 9.77 -47.30
CA ALA A 391 125.46 10.38 -48.20
C ALA A 391 126.34 11.45 -47.52
N LEU A 392 125.78 12.26 -46.63
CA LEU A 392 126.55 13.21 -45.80
C LEU A 392 127.42 12.51 -44.76
N SER A 393 126.96 11.39 -44.20
CA SER A 393 127.73 10.58 -43.24
C SER A 393 128.89 9.84 -43.90
N ASP A 394 128.67 9.29 -45.10
CA ASP A 394 129.70 8.63 -45.91
C ASP A 394 130.78 9.62 -46.36
N LEU A 395 130.37 10.82 -46.81
CA LEU A 395 131.29 11.91 -47.12
C LEU A 395 132.09 12.36 -45.89
N LEU A 396 131.45 12.49 -44.72
CA LEU A 396 132.15 12.79 -43.47
C LEU A 396 133.15 11.69 -43.09
N GLN A 397 132.77 10.42 -43.23
CA GLN A 397 133.67 9.29 -42.98
C GLN A 397 134.84 9.25 -43.97
N GLN A 398 134.61 9.59 -45.24
CA GLN A 398 135.66 9.71 -46.25
C GLN A 398 136.62 10.87 -45.94
N LEU A 399 136.11 12.03 -45.51
CA LEU A 399 136.92 13.19 -45.10
C LEU A 399 137.73 12.91 -43.83
N LEU A 400 137.14 12.22 -42.83
CA LEU A 400 137.85 11.76 -41.64
C LEU A 400 138.96 10.77 -42.02
N LYS A 401 138.69 9.79 -42.89
CA LYS A 401 139.71 8.86 -43.38
C LYS A 401 140.83 9.57 -44.16
N GLN A 402 140.51 10.61 -44.95
CA GLN A 402 141.51 11.44 -45.63
C GLN A 402 142.34 12.30 -44.67
N ARG A 403 141.74 12.82 -43.60
CA ARG A 403 142.46 13.49 -42.50
C ARG A 403 143.45 12.53 -41.85
N ASP A 404 142.97 11.37 -41.42
CA ASP A 404 143.77 10.39 -40.66
C ASP A 404 144.92 9.83 -41.52
N GLN A 405 144.67 9.60 -42.82
CA GLN A 405 145.68 9.25 -43.81
C GLN A 405 146.76 10.34 -43.94
N ARG A 406 146.36 11.61 -44.10
CA ARG A 406 147.32 12.74 -44.16
C ARG A 406 148.07 12.94 -42.84
N GLU A 407 147.44 12.66 -41.70
CA GLU A 407 148.07 12.74 -40.38
C GLU A 407 149.14 11.65 -40.22
N GLN A 408 148.91 10.45 -40.77
CA GLN A 408 149.91 9.39 -40.86
C GLN A 408 151.04 9.72 -41.85
N GLU A 409 150.71 10.24 -43.04
CA GLU A 409 151.70 10.69 -44.03
C GLU A 409 152.61 11.81 -43.47
N LEU A 410 152.04 12.80 -42.78
CA LEU A 410 152.79 13.86 -42.12
C LEU A 410 153.69 13.32 -41.00
N ARG A 411 153.20 12.38 -40.16
CA ARG A 411 154.03 11.69 -39.16
C ARG A 411 155.19 10.93 -39.79
N GLN A 412 154.96 10.25 -40.91
CA GLN A 412 156.02 9.53 -41.63
C GLN A 412 157.06 10.48 -42.22
N VAL A 413 156.62 11.59 -42.85
CA VAL A 413 157.54 12.62 -43.38
C VAL A 413 158.35 13.29 -42.27
N LEU A 414 157.75 13.55 -41.10
CA LEU A 414 158.47 14.08 -39.95
C LEU A 414 159.54 13.09 -39.44
N ALA A 415 159.20 11.81 -39.25
CA ALA A 415 160.18 10.79 -38.86
C ALA A 415 161.31 10.60 -39.89
N GLU A 416 160.98 10.69 -41.19
CA GLU A 416 162.00 10.72 -42.25
C GLU A 416 162.88 11.97 -42.22
N MET A 417 162.33 13.13 -41.84
CA MET A 417 163.10 14.37 -41.69
C MET A 417 164.01 14.33 -40.47
N GLU A 418 163.54 13.79 -39.34
CA GLU A 418 164.33 13.59 -38.12
C GLU A 418 165.55 12.71 -38.41
N LEU A 419 165.35 11.52 -38.98
CA LEU A 419 166.42 10.59 -39.38
C LEU A 419 167.43 11.23 -40.36
N LYS A 420 166.95 12.02 -41.33
CA LYS A 420 167.82 12.75 -42.27
C LYS A 420 168.53 13.92 -41.59
N SER A 421 167.97 14.50 -40.53
CA SER A 421 168.60 15.62 -39.81
C SER A 421 169.81 15.17 -38.98
N GLU A 422 169.71 14.02 -38.30
CA GLU A 422 170.82 13.41 -37.55
C GLU A 422 172.02 13.13 -38.48
N SER A 423 171.75 12.52 -39.64
CA SER A 423 172.77 12.23 -40.66
C SER A 423 173.41 13.50 -41.24
N ASN A 424 172.62 14.56 -41.48
CA ASN A 424 173.14 15.82 -42.01
C ASN A 424 173.95 16.63 -40.99
N GLN A 425 173.60 16.59 -39.70
CA GLN A 425 174.37 17.27 -38.65
C GLN A 425 175.81 16.74 -38.54
N GLN A 426 175.99 15.41 -38.62
CA GLN A 426 177.33 14.79 -38.60
C GLN A 426 178.22 15.27 -39.76
N ASN A 427 177.64 15.42 -40.96
CA ASN A 427 178.36 15.88 -42.15
C ASN A 427 178.70 17.38 -42.11
N TYR A 428 177.84 18.21 -41.52
CA TYR A 428 178.05 19.66 -41.45
C TYR A 428 179.35 20.04 -40.71
N TRP A 429 179.56 19.50 -39.51
CA TRP A 429 180.73 19.81 -38.69
C TRP A 429 182.05 19.40 -39.35
N MET A 430 182.05 18.23 -40.01
CA MET A 430 183.21 17.69 -40.72
C MET A 430 183.65 18.60 -41.88
N ILE A 431 182.69 19.14 -42.63
CA ILE A 431 182.94 20.05 -43.76
C ILE A 431 183.48 21.42 -43.28
N GLN A 432 183.00 21.93 -42.15
CA GLN A 432 183.48 23.22 -41.63
C GLN A 432 184.91 23.13 -41.09
N TYR A 433 185.29 22.03 -40.44
CA TYR A 433 186.66 21.82 -39.96
C TYR A 433 187.68 21.83 -41.12
N GLN A 434 187.36 21.12 -42.21
CA GLN A 434 188.19 21.07 -43.42
C GLN A 434 188.44 22.46 -44.01
N ARG A 435 187.37 23.26 -44.18
CA ARG A 435 187.43 24.62 -44.75
C ARG A 435 188.29 25.59 -43.93
N LEU A 436 188.36 25.39 -42.62
CA LEU A 436 189.13 26.25 -41.71
C LEU A 436 190.64 26.01 -41.86
N LEU A 437 191.06 24.78 -42.18
CA LEU A 437 192.45 24.43 -42.47
C LEU A 437 192.93 24.97 -43.83
N ASP A 438 192.10 24.87 -44.87
CA ASP A 438 192.45 25.30 -46.23
C ASP A 438 192.61 26.83 -46.35
N ALA A 439 191.93 27.60 -45.50
CA ALA A 439 191.87 29.06 -45.55
C ALA A 439 193.10 29.81 -44.95
N LYS A 440 194.27 29.17 -44.84
CA LYS A 440 195.46 29.71 -44.15
C LYS A 440 195.86 31.12 -44.65
N PRO A 441 195.84 32.18 -43.82
CA PRO A 441 196.06 33.56 -44.25
C PRO A 441 197.39 33.82 -44.99
N LEU A 442 197.34 34.70 -45.99
CA LEU A 442 198.52 35.09 -46.79
C LEU A 442 199.62 35.74 -45.95
N SER A 443 199.26 36.51 -44.92
CA SER A 443 200.22 37.14 -43.98
C SER A 443 201.09 36.11 -43.25
N LEU A 444 200.48 35.03 -42.75
CA LEU A 444 201.23 33.93 -42.11
C LEU A 444 202.11 33.18 -43.12
N ARG A 445 201.60 32.90 -44.33
CA ARG A 445 202.42 32.31 -45.41
C ARG A 445 203.64 33.18 -45.77
N MET A 446 203.50 34.50 -45.77
CA MET A 446 204.62 35.43 -46.00
C MET A 446 205.61 35.48 -44.83
N GLN A 447 205.16 35.33 -43.58
CA GLN A 447 206.07 35.22 -42.43
C GLN A 447 206.85 33.90 -42.47
N GLU A 448 206.19 32.78 -42.79
CA GLU A 448 206.85 31.46 -42.92
C GLU A 448 207.91 31.44 -44.03
N ALA A 449 207.62 32.09 -45.16
CA ALA A 449 208.58 32.24 -46.27
C ALA A 449 209.80 33.12 -45.94
N GLY A 450 209.76 33.87 -44.83
CA GLY A 450 210.86 34.69 -44.34
C GLY A 450 211.81 33.99 -43.36
N LEU A 451 211.54 32.74 -42.99
CA LEU A 451 212.42 31.93 -42.14
C LEU A 451 213.62 31.36 -42.94
N GLU A 452 214.72 31.11 -42.24
CA GLU A 452 215.92 30.51 -42.81
C GLU A 452 215.61 29.09 -43.33
N LYS A 453 215.96 28.83 -44.60
CA LYS A 453 215.58 27.58 -45.30
C LYS A 453 216.10 26.32 -44.63
N GLU A 454 217.20 26.40 -43.89
CA GLU A 454 217.77 25.28 -43.15
C GLU A 454 216.90 24.90 -41.94
N LEU A 455 216.42 25.88 -41.17
CA LEU A 455 215.47 25.69 -40.08
C LEU A 455 214.13 25.12 -40.58
N VAL A 456 213.59 25.66 -41.67
CA VAL A 456 212.35 25.13 -42.28
C VAL A 456 212.52 23.67 -42.71
N ASN A 457 213.63 23.34 -43.38
CA ASN A 457 213.95 21.96 -43.76
C ASN A 457 214.14 21.03 -42.56
N LEU A 458 214.69 21.51 -41.45
CA LEU A 458 214.84 20.74 -40.21
C LEU A 458 213.46 20.44 -39.59
N ILE A 459 212.58 21.43 -39.48
CA ILE A 459 211.22 21.28 -38.94
C ILE A 459 210.37 20.36 -39.82
N CYS A 460 210.50 20.46 -41.15
CA CYS A 460 209.83 19.56 -42.09
C CYS A 460 210.35 18.12 -41.97
N LYS A 461 211.66 17.88 -41.77
CA LYS A 461 212.22 16.54 -41.48
C LYS A 461 211.70 15.97 -40.16
N LEU A 462 211.45 16.82 -39.16
CA LEU A 462 210.85 16.44 -37.88
C LEU A 462 209.31 16.31 -37.93
N SER A 463 208.70 16.51 -39.11
CA SER A 463 207.24 16.52 -39.32
C SER A 463 206.44 17.52 -38.47
N ALA A 464 207.11 18.43 -37.75
CA ALA A 464 206.52 19.35 -36.78
C ALA A 464 205.92 20.62 -37.44
N GLN A 465 205.34 20.47 -38.64
CA GLN A 465 204.97 21.58 -39.53
C GLN A 465 203.94 22.54 -38.93
N HIS A 466 203.07 22.06 -38.04
CA HIS A 466 202.04 22.87 -37.38
C HIS A 466 202.61 23.95 -36.44
N TYR A 467 203.89 23.90 -36.08
CA TYR A 467 204.58 24.94 -35.29
C TYR A 467 205.24 26.02 -36.16
N LEU A 468 205.34 25.84 -37.48
CA LEU A 468 205.88 26.86 -38.39
C LEU A 468 205.16 28.23 -38.31
N PRO A 469 203.82 28.33 -38.19
CA PRO A 469 203.15 29.63 -38.07
C PRO A 469 203.58 30.38 -36.80
N ILE A 470 203.77 29.64 -35.71
CA ILE A 470 204.14 30.18 -34.39
C ILE A 470 205.60 30.65 -34.40
N LEU A 471 206.51 29.83 -34.93
CA LEU A 471 207.94 30.18 -35.07
C LEU A 471 208.14 31.37 -36.02
N ALA A 472 207.37 31.42 -37.11
CA ALA A 472 207.36 32.53 -38.06
C ALA A 472 206.83 33.83 -37.45
N HIS A 473 205.76 33.75 -36.65
CA HIS A 473 205.21 34.90 -35.92
C HIS A 473 206.22 35.50 -34.94
N HIS A 474 206.99 34.65 -34.25
CA HIS A 474 208.03 35.06 -33.30
C HIS A 474 209.42 35.34 -33.94
N ARG A 475 209.56 35.17 -35.26
CA ARG A 475 210.79 35.48 -36.04
C ARG A 475 212.08 34.86 -35.50
N LEU A 476 212.02 33.65 -34.96
CA LEU A 476 213.19 32.97 -34.40
C LEU A 476 214.13 32.48 -35.52
N THR A 477 215.40 32.92 -35.48
CA THR A 477 216.47 32.42 -36.37
C THR A 477 217.06 31.11 -35.84
N THR A 478 217.79 30.40 -36.71
CA THR A 478 218.42 29.12 -36.38
C THR A 478 219.44 29.28 -35.25
N GLU A 479 220.20 30.38 -35.27
CA GLU A 479 221.22 30.71 -34.27
C GLU A 479 220.61 31.15 -32.93
N ALA A 480 219.45 31.84 -32.95
CA ALA A 480 218.71 32.14 -31.73
C ALA A 480 218.21 30.86 -31.04
N LEU A 481 217.68 29.91 -31.80
CA LEU A 481 217.23 28.61 -31.27
C LEU A 481 218.37 27.78 -30.67
N TYR A 482 219.61 27.93 -31.16
CA TYR A 482 220.80 27.30 -30.57
C TYR A 482 221.19 27.86 -29.18
N HIS A 483 220.70 29.06 -28.83
CA HIS A 483 220.97 29.73 -27.56
C HIS A 483 219.76 29.80 -26.60
N MET A 484 218.57 29.35 -27.02
CA MET A 484 217.36 29.35 -26.18
C MET A 484 217.26 28.14 -25.24
N THR A 485 216.57 28.31 -24.11
CA THR A 485 216.39 27.25 -23.10
C THR A 485 214.95 26.73 -23.06
N SER A 486 214.74 25.55 -22.47
CA SER A 486 213.43 24.87 -22.52
C SER A 486 212.30 25.58 -21.74
N SER A 487 212.62 26.54 -20.87
CA SER A 487 211.63 27.44 -20.25
C SER A 487 210.99 28.40 -21.24
N ASP A 488 211.72 28.79 -22.28
CA ASP A 488 211.32 29.84 -23.21
C ASP A 488 210.31 29.31 -24.23
N LEU A 489 210.45 28.05 -24.62
CA LEU A 489 209.57 27.33 -25.56
C LEU A 489 208.18 27.00 -24.99
N LYS A 490 207.96 27.09 -23.66
CA LYS A 490 206.69 26.65 -23.03
C LYS A 490 205.56 27.68 -23.05
N LYS A 491 205.82 28.95 -23.35
CA LYS A 491 204.86 30.06 -23.14
C LYS A 491 203.81 30.24 -24.26
N VAL A 492 203.39 29.18 -24.97
CA VAL A 492 202.84 29.35 -26.35
C VAL A 492 201.55 28.57 -26.78
N VAL A 493 200.87 27.68 -25.99
CA VAL A 493 199.70 26.85 -26.48
C VAL A 493 198.64 26.36 -25.38
N PRO A 494 197.26 26.40 -25.56
CA PRO A 494 196.17 25.91 -24.62
C PRO A 494 194.90 25.11 -25.20
N GLN A 495 193.77 24.82 -24.43
CA GLN A 495 192.55 23.91 -24.72
C GLN A 495 191.12 24.23 -24.04
N ASP A 496 189.96 23.48 -24.28
CA ASP A 496 188.46 23.83 -24.05
C ASP A 496 187.37 22.71 -23.58
N GLU A 497 186.03 23.02 -23.32
CA GLU A 497 184.85 22.16 -22.77
C GLU A 497 183.28 22.62 -22.99
N GLU A 498 182.16 21.86 -22.66
CA GLU A 498 180.61 22.08 -22.87
C GLU A 498 179.61 21.08 -22.05
N ALA A 499 178.22 20.92 -21.94
CA ALA A 499 176.82 21.44 -22.37
C ALA A 499 175.53 20.82 -21.54
N GLU A 500 174.18 21.16 -21.73
CA GLU A 500 172.91 20.63 -20.97
C GLU A 500 171.40 20.89 -21.53
N VAL A 501 170.25 20.22 -21.08
CA VAL A 501 168.78 20.26 -21.61
C VAL A 501 167.51 19.83 -20.69
N ALA A 502 166.19 20.29 -20.85
CA ALA A 502 164.90 19.81 -20.12
C ALA A 502 163.40 20.16 -20.65
N SER A 503 162.23 19.56 -20.17
CA SER A 503 160.74 19.89 -20.49
C SER A 503 159.52 19.21 -19.67
N THR A 504 158.17 19.60 -19.74
CA THR A 504 156.91 18.96 -19.06
C THR A 504 155.40 19.53 -19.27
N ALA A 505 154.30 18.68 -19.25
CA ALA A 505 152.81 18.75 -18.84
C ALA A 505 151.63 19.75 -19.30
N MET A 506 150.35 19.54 -18.79
CA MET A 506 149.00 20.14 -19.16
C MET A 506 148.10 20.64 -17.96
N SER A 507 147.14 21.61 -18.16
CA SER A 507 145.74 21.76 -17.58
C SER A 507 145.16 23.23 -17.66
N PRO A 508 144.06 23.69 -16.96
CA PRO A 508 142.61 23.56 -17.32
C PRO A 508 141.77 24.89 -17.17
N CYS A 509 140.42 24.84 -17.30
CA CYS A 509 139.42 25.26 -16.25
C CYS A 509 137.94 25.25 -16.72
N SER A 510 136.99 24.70 -15.93
CA SER A 510 135.51 24.87 -16.10
C SER A 510 134.67 24.34 -14.89
N PRO A 511 133.66 25.10 -14.38
CA PRO A 511 132.65 24.65 -13.40
C PRO A 511 131.17 24.89 -13.87
N GLN A 512 130.07 24.43 -13.22
CA GLN A 512 129.87 23.53 -12.06
C GLN A 512 128.91 22.34 -12.43
N VAL A 513 127.60 22.20 -12.13
CA VAL A 513 126.55 22.96 -11.38
C VAL A 513 125.55 21.98 -10.73
N LEU A 514 125.10 22.22 -9.48
CA LEU A 514 124.18 21.39 -8.64
C LEU A 514 123.27 22.30 -7.77
N PRO A 515 122.34 21.85 -6.85
CA PRO A 515 121.96 20.50 -6.38
C PRO A 515 120.42 20.23 -6.18
N SER A 516 120.08 19.11 -5.50
CA SER A 516 118.80 18.80 -4.77
C SER A 516 117.50 18.69 -5.64
N THR A 517 116.28 18.37 -5.16
CA THR A 517 115.65 18.23 -3.80
C THR A 517 114.51 17.17 -3.82
N SER A 518 114.00 16.68 -2.68
CA SER A 518 112.98 15.60 -2.61
C SER A 518 112.13 15.52 -1.30
N THR A 519 111.03 14.72 -1.30
CA THR A 519 110.38 13.92 -0.19
C THR A 519 108.86 14.06 0.18
N PHE A 520 108.20 12.89 0.29
CA PHE A 520 107.07 12.33 1.12
C PHE A 520 105.73 13.04 1.55
N GLN A 521 104.61 12.31 1.34
CA GLN A 521 103.34 12.09 2.13
C GLN A 521 102.38 13.26 2.54
N ILE A 522 101.04 13.03 2.54
CA ILE A 522 99.93 14.04 2.73
C ILE A 522 98.65 13.43 3.39
N PRO A 523 97.86 14.11 4.28
CA PRO A 523 96.66 13.53 4.95
C PRO A 523 95.34 14.38 5.13
N SER A 524 94.20 13.85 4.64
CA SER A 524 92.83 13.83 5.27
C SER A 524 92.02 15.16 5.52
N PRO A 525 90.80 15.20 6.17
CA PRO A 525 89.59 15.73 5.49
C PRO A 525 88.67 16.69 6.33
N PRO A 526 87.49 17.08 5.79
CA PRO A 526 86.19 16.69 6.41
C PRO A 526 85.11 16.35 5.33
N LEU A 527 83.76 16.31 5.49
CA LEU A 527 82.76 16.62 6.55
C LEU A 527 81.46 15.76 6.35
N THR A 528 80.45 15.88 7.21
CA THR A 528 79.09 15.25 7.20
C THR A 528 78.04 16.27 7.76
N PRO A 529 76.77 16.02 8.21
CA PRO A 529 75.97 14.78 8.36
C PRO A 529 74.46 14.89 7.95
N GLY A 530 73.65 13.88 8.33
CA GLY A 530 72.18 13.84 8.24
C GLY A 530 71.55 12.83 9.20
N THR A 531 70.20 12.66 9.17
CA THR A 531 69.33 11.88 10.11
C THR A 531 69.27 12.43 11.56
N PRO A 532 68.23 12.16 12.42
CA PRO A 532 67.36 10.96 12.47
C PRO A 532 65.82 11.12 12.74
N VAL A 533 65.07 10.07 12.34
CA VAL A 533 64.00 9.27 13.04
C VAL A 533 62.77 9.92 13.78
N THR A 534 61.67 9.16 13.77
CA THR A 534 60.26 9.34 14.22
C THR A 534 59.97 9.44 15.73
N PRO A 535 58.73 9.85 16.11
CA PRO A 535 57.84 9.00 16.94
C PRO A 535 56.35 8.92 16.44
N SER A 536 55.44 8.29 17.20
CA SER A 536 54.16 7.72 16.69
C SER A 536 52.88 7.99 17.52
N ALA A 537 51.72 8.09 16.81
CA ALA A 537 50.32 7.67 17.17
C ALA A 537 49.61 8.29 18.41
N PRO A 538 48.24 8.40 18.46
CA PRO A 538 47.34 7.24 18.65
C PRO A 538 45.92 7.26 18.00
N SER A 539 45.31 6.06 17.94
CA SER A 539 43.87 5.67 17.98
C SER A 539 42.74 6.47 17.27
N PRO A 540 41.90 5.78 16.44
CA PRO A 540 40.47 6.06 16.31
C PRO A 540 39.64 5.28 17.36
N VAL A 541 38.45 5.78 17.72
CA VAL A 541 37.53 5.18 18.71
C VAL A 541 36.13 4.98 18.10
N GLU A 542 35.36 4.10 18.76
CA GLU A 542 34.03 3.58 18.42
C GLU A 542 32.94 4.64 18.16
N GLY A 543 31.91 4.26 17.39
CA GLY A 543 30.60 4.91 17.40
C GLY A 543 29.63 4.20 18.38
N PRO A 544 28.30 4.48 18.37
CA PRO A 544 27.57 5.37 17.46
C PRO A 544 26.96 6.60 18.17
N GLY A 545 26.84 7.73 17.47
CA GLY A 545 26.24 8.95 18.02
C GLY A 545 25.67 9.85 16.95
N SER A 546 24.60 10.58 17.30
CA SER A 546 23.87 11.53 16.46
C SER A 546 24.80 12.51 15.73
N SER A 547 24.83 12.46 14.41
CA SER A 547 25.54 13.45 13.58
C SER A 547 24.90 14.83 13.74
N GLU A 548 25.66 15.77 14.28
CA GLU A 548 25.26 17.18 14.40
C GLU A 548 25.14 17.85 13.01
N CYS A 549 24.41 18.95 12.94
CA CYS A 549 24.27 19.72 11.70
C CYS A 549 25.59 20.41 11.36
N VAL A 550 26.15 20.09 10.19
CA VAL A 550 27.44 20.64 9.71
C VAL A 550 27.41 22.16 9.47
N VAL A 551 26.22 22.79 9.51
CA VAL A 551 26.01 24.23 9.28
C VAL A 551 25.94 25.04 10.58
N CYS A 552 25.20 24.57 11.60
CA CYS A 552 25.04 25.30 12.87
C CYS A 552 25.74 24.64 14.07
N MET A 553 26.07 23.34 13.98
CA MET A 553 26.62 22.47 15.04
C MET A 553 25.73 22.30 16.29
N GLU A 554 24.84 23.24 16.59
CA GLU A 554 23.92 23.23 17.76
C GLU A 554 22.81 22.16 17.75
N THR A 555 22.47 21.57 16.60
CA THR A 555 21.29 20.68 16.48
C THR A 555 21.56 19.45 15.63
N GLY A 556 20.99 18.30 16.03
CA GLY A 556 21.13 17.04 15.31
C GLY A 556 20.61 17.10 13.87
N SER A 557 21.31 16.42 12.96
CA SER A 557 20.89 16.28 11.57
C SER A 557 19.59 15.45 11.45
N GLN A 558 18.65 15.96 10.65
CA GLN A 558 17.28 15.47 10.55
C GLN A 558 16.77 15.43 9.09
N VAL A 559 17.61 15.76 8.11
CA VAL A 559 17.21 15.90 6.70
C VAL A 559 18.16 15.14 5.79
N ILE A 560 17.60 14.27 4.95
CA ILE A 560 18.24 13.63 3.80
C ILE A 560 18.14 14.57 2.60
N PHE A 561 19.24 14.77 1.89
CA PHE A 561 19.26 15.46 0.60
C PHE A 561 19.21 14.47 -0.57
N LEU A 562 18.18 14.54 -1.42
CA LEU A 562 18.09 13.74 -2.66
C LEU A 562 18.61 14.52 -3.88
N PRO A 563 19.28 13.88 -4.85
CA PRO A 563 19.46 12.43 -4.99
C PRO A 563 20.66 11.86 -4.21
N CYS A 564 21.45 12.69 -3.54
CA CYS A 564 22.76 12.28 -3.01
C CYS A 564 22.76 11.45 -1.71
N GLY A 565 21.61 11.28 -1.05
CA GLY A 565 21.42 10.43 0.14
C GLY A 565 22.03 10.95 1.45
N HIS A 566 22.73 12.08 1.46
CA HIS A 566 23.48 12.55 2.62
C HIS A 566 22.58 13.15 3.72
N VAL A 567 22.81 12.73 4.97
CA VAL A 567 22.19 13.29 6.18
C VAL A 567 23.24 14.11 6.93
N CYS A 568 23.11 15.43 6.90
CA CYS A 568 24.13 16.34 7.45
C CYS A 568 23.61 17.71 7.92
N CYS A 569 22.29 17.93 7.84
CA CYS A 569 21.66 19.20 8.22
C CYS A 569 20.42 18.98 9.09
N CYS A 570 20.17 19.91 10.01
CA CYS A 570 18.90 20.00 10.74
C CYS A 570 17.82 20.61 9.83
N GLN A 571 16.56 20.58 10.29
CA GLN A 571 15.42 21.09 9.53
C GLN A 571 15.60 22.56 9.09
N PHE A 572 16.08 23.43 9.99
CA PHE A 572 16.22 24.87 9.73
C PHE A 572 17.35 25.18 8.74
N CYS A 573 18.56 24.65 8.95
CA CYS A 573 19.69 24.91 8.05
C CYS A 573 19.50 24.31 6.65
N SER A 574 18.69 23.25 6.51
CA SER A 574 18.45 22.61 5.21
C SER A 574 17.76 23.52 4.18
N GLY A 575 16.90 24.45 4.62
CA GLY A 575 16.08 25.27 3.72
C GLY A 575 16.83 26.39 2.97
N ALA A 576 18.05 26.72 3.38
CA ALA A 576 18.90 27.71 2.73
C ALA A 576 19.91 27.11 1.74
N LEU A 577 19.98 25.77 1.62
CA LEU A 577 20.99 25.07 0.84
C LEU A 577 20.43 24.55 -0.49
N GLN A 578 21.05 24.97 -1.60
CA GLN A 578 20.79 24.43 -2.93
C GLN A 578 21.73 23.25 -3.28
N ASN A 579 22.93 23.21 -2.71
CA ASN A 579 23.91 22.14 -2.90
C ASN A 579 24.21 21.44 -1.57
N CYS A 580 24.38 20.12 -1.59
CA CYS A 580 24.75 19.34 -0.40
C CYS A 580 26.15 19.74 0.10
N PRO A 581 26.34 20.05 1.39
CA PRO A 581 27.64 20.51 1.90
C PRO A 581 28.74 19.43 1.88
N LEU A 582 28.36 18.14 1.88
CA LEU A 582 29.31 17.03 1.85
C LEU A 582 29.79 16.67 0.43
N CYS A 583 28.86 16.50 -0.52
CA CYS A 583 29.19 16.05 -1.88
C CYS A 583 29.10 17.13 -2.98
N ARG A 584 28.64 18.35 -2.63
CA ARG A 584 28.44 19.52 -3.53
C ARG A 584 27.41 19.33 -4.66
N SER A 585 26.78 18.15 -4.76
CA SER A 585 25.67 17.88 -5.68
C SER A 585 24.46 18.77 -5.40
N ASN A 586 23.76 19.17 -6.46
CA ASN A 586 22.50 19.91 -6.40
C ASN A 586 21.40 19.09 -5.68
N ILE A 587 20.61 19.76 -4.85
CA ILE A 587 19.55 19.17 -4.03
C ILE A 587 18.22 19.31 -4.77
N SER A 588 17.57 18.19 -5.07
CA SER A 588 16.25 18.15 -5.70
C SER A 588 15.11 18.05 -4.69
N GLN A 589 15.31 17.37 -3.57
CA GLN A 589 14.31 17.20 -2.50
C GLN A 589 14.98 17.09 -1.12
N HIS A 590 14.26 17.55 -0.10
CA HIS A 590 14.65 17.55 1.31
C HIS A 590 13.68 16.63 2.07
N VAL A 591 14.15 15.47 2.54
CA VAL A 591 13.29 14.47 3.21
C VAL A 591 13.61 14.44 4.70
N ARG A 592 12.62 14.70 5.55
CA ARG A 592 12.80 14.73 7.01
C ARG A 592 12.79 13.32 7.60
N LEU A 593 13.79 13.03 8.43
CA LEU A 593 13.85 11.85 9.28
C LEU A 593 13.10 12.09 10.60
N TYR A 594 12.28 11.10 10.96
CA TYR A 594 11.64 11.00 12.27
C TYR A 594 12.34 9.88 13.04
N HIS A 595 13.07 10.25 14.08
CA HIS A 595 13.63 9.30 15.04
C HIS A 595 12.58 9.05 16.13
N SER A 596 12.42 7.79 16.53
CA SER A 596 11.47 7.30 17.55
C SER A 596 12.05 7.35 18.95
#